data_AF-A0A924I2W1-F1
#
_entry.id   AF-A0A924I2W1-F1
#
_cell.length_a   1.000
_cell.length_b   1.000
_cell.length_c   1.000
_cell.angle_alpha   90.00
_cell.angle_beta   90.00
_cell.angle_gamma   90.00
#
_symmetry.space_group_name_H-M   'P 1'
#
loop_
_entity.id
_entity.type
_entity.pdbx_description
1 polymer ?
#
loop_
_entity_poly.entity_id
_entity_poly.type
_entity_poly.pdbx_seq_one_letter_code
_entity_poly.pdbx_strand_id
1 'polypeptide(L)' 'SHMCLGLHFAYMQIKSFFFHLLAENRIELSPNYKSEFNMFPIPKPKDGLPLRIVRL' A
#
# COMPACT_ATOMS: atom_id res chain seq x y z
N SER A 1 -19.32 8.55 -17.44
CA SER A 1 -18.85 8.44 -16.04
C SER A 1 -18.38 7.00 -15.86
N HIS A 2 -17.08 6.76 -15.77
CA HIS A 2 -16.55 5.40 -15.80
C HIS A 2 -15.69 5.16 -14.57
N MET A 3 -16.22 4.36 -13.65
CA MET A 3 -15.45 3.77 -12.56
C MET A 3 -14.82 2.47 -13.06
N CYS A 4 -13.72 2.06 -12.44
CA CYS A 4 -13.11 0.75 -12.71
C CYS A 4 -14.14 -0.36 -12.43
N LEU A 5 -14.36 -1.24 -13.41
CA LEU A 5 -15.27 -2.39 -13.28
C LEU A 5 -14.93 -3.26 -12.05
N GLY A 6 -13.64 -3.38 -11.75
CA GLY A 6 -13.13 -4.15 -10.62
C GLY A 6 -13.09 -3.39 -9.29
N LEU A 7 -13.55 -2.14 -9.20
CA LEU A 7 -13.33 -1.29 -8.01
C LEU A 7 -13.85 -1.95 -6.72
N HIS A 8 -15.09 -2.44 -6.73
CA HIS A 8 -15.69 -3.06 -5.56
C HIS A 8 -14.96 -4.36 -5.16
N PHE A 9 -14.55 -5.16 -6.15
CA PHE A 9 -13.82 -6.39 -5.91
C PHE A 9 -12.42 -6.13 -5.34
N ALA A 10 -11.65 -5.21 -5.93
CA ALA A 10 -10.35 -4.79 -5.44
C ALA A 10 -10.44 -4.26 -4.00
N TYR A 11 -11.52 -3.54 -3.68
CA TYR A 11 -11.76 -3.03 -2.34
C TYR A 11 -11.98 -4.15 -1.30
N MET A 12 -12.72 -5.21 -1.65
CA MET A 12 -12.87 -6.37 -0.77
C MET A 12 -11.56 -7.12 -0.56
N GLN A 13 -10.78 -7.32 -1.63
CA GLN A 13 -9.47 -7.96 -1.56
C GLN A 13 -8.54 -7.21 -0.61
N ILE A 14 -8.41 -5.89 -0.80
CA ILE A 14 -7.45 -5.10 -0.04
C ILE A 14 -7.83 -5.02 1.44
N LYS A 15 -9.13 -4.96 1.76
CA LYS A 15 -9.61 -4.98 3.16
C LYS A 15 -9.28 -6.28 3.86
N SER A 16 -9.56 -7.42 3.23
CA SER A 16 -9.27 -8.73 3.80
C SER A 16 -7.77 -8.91 4.01
N PHE A 17 -6.97 -8.52 3.02
CA PHE A 17 -5.52 -8.53 3.12
C PHE A 17 -5.00 -7.66 4.28
N PHE A 18 -5.41 -6.39 4.36
CA PHE A 18 -4.93 -5.47 5.40
C PHE A 18 -5.41 -5.85 6.79
N PHE A 19 -6.61 -6.41 6.93
CA PHE A 19 -7.10 -6.89 8.22
C PHE A 19 -6.15 -7.93 8.81
N HIS A 20 -5.75 -8.93 8.01
CA HIS A 20 -4.82 -9.97 8.49
C HIS A 20 -3.40 -9.43 8.66
N LEU A 21 -2.92 -8.59 7.73
CA LEU A 21 -1.60 -7.98 7.82
C LEU A 21 -1.43 -7.17 9.12
N LEU A 22 -2.41 -6.33 9.46
CA LEU A 22 -2.33 -5.41 10.59
C LEU A 22 -2.77 -6.00 11.93
N ALA A 23 -3.38 -7.19 11.93
CA ALA A 23 -3.79 -7.87 13.17
C ALA A 23 -2.61 -8.28 14.04
N GLU A 24 -1.50 -8.68 13.42
CA GLU A 24 -0.32 -9.21 14.11
C GLU A 24 0.98 -8.47 13.77
N ASN A 25 0.92 -7.45 12.90
CA ASN A 25 2.12 -6.77 12.44
C ASN A 25 1.95 -5.25 12.47
N ARG A 26 3.08 -4.57 12.67
CA ARG A 26 3.26 -3.14 12.48
C ARG A 26 4.06 -2.91 11.19
N ILE A 27 3.65 -1.90 10.44
CA ILE A 27 4.36 -1.43 9.24
C ILE A 27 5.26 -0.26 9.66
N GLU A 28 6.54 -0.36 9.34
CA GLU A 28 7.55 0.66 9.64
C GLU A 28 8.21 1.16 8.36
N LEU A 29 8.63 2.42 8.38
CA LEU A 29 9.47 3.05 7.35
C LEU A 29 10.82 3.39 7.98
N SER A 30 11.85 3.58 7.14
CA SER A 30 13.14 4.03 7.63
C SER A 30 13.01 5.41 8.31
N PRO A 31 13.79 5.69 9.37
CA PRO A 31 13.84 7.01 9.97
C PRO A 31 14.18 8.06 8.89
N ASN A 32 13.42 9.15 8.86
CA ASN A 32 13.56 10.23 7.86
C ASN A 32 13.25 9.85 6.41
N TYR A 33 12.49 8.78 6.16
CA TYR A 33 12.03 8.45 4.81
C TYR A 33 11.29 9.62 4.15
N LYS A 34 11.79 10.04 2.98
CA LYS A 34 11.13 11.02 2.11
C LYS A 34 10.74 10.31 0.82
N SER A 35 9.45 10.25 0.56
CA SER A 35 8.95 9.55 -0.63
C SER A 35 9.09 10.42 -1.87
N GLU A 36 9.75 9.90 -2.90
CA GLU A 36 9.72 10.48 -4.23
C GLU A 36 8.81 9.65 -5.14
N PHE A 37 7.84 10.30 -5.76
CA PHE A 37 6.87 9.62 -6.63
C PHE A 37 7.20 9.85 -8.10
N ASN A 38 7.05 8.79 -8.90
CA ASN A 38 6.84 8.91 -10.33
C ASN A 38 5.33 8.98 -10.59
N MET A 39 4.85 10.08 -11.17
CA MET A 39 3.42 10.36 -11.27
C MET A 39 2.73 9.71 -12.48
N PHE A 40 3.47 9.25 -13.49
CA PHE A 40 2.89 8.79 -14.77
C PHE A 40 3.27 7.34 -15.12
N PRO A 41 2.33 6.51 -15.65
CA PRO A 41 0.89 6.77 -15.85
C PRO A 41 0.02 6.55 -14.60
N ILE A 42 0.55 5.84 -13.59
CA ILE A 42 -0.08 5.67 -12.27
C ILE A 42 0.97 6.06 -11.23
N PRO A 43 0.66 6.95 -10.27
CA PRO A 43 1.59 7.36 -9.23
C PRO A 43 2.15 6.18 -8.46
N LYS A 44 3.48 6.04 -8.43
CA LYS A 44 4.18 5.03 -7.64
C LYS A 44 5.47 5.58 -7.04
N PRO A 45 5.88 5.13 -5.84
CA PRO A 45 7.20 5.45 -5.29
C PRO A 45 8.31 4.99 -6.24
N LYS A 46 9.34 5.83 -6.43
CA LYS A 46 10.47 5.52 -7.30
C LYS A 46 11.34 4.40 -6.74
N ASP A 47 11.43 4.36 -5.41
CA ASP A 47 12.26 3.47 -4.59
C ASP A 47 11.57 2.14 -4.24
N GLY A 48 10.35 1.90 -4.74
CA GLY A 48 9.62 0.66 -4.49
C GLY A 48 9.00 0.56 -3.09
N LEU A 49 8.96 1.66 -2.33
CA LEU A 49 8.41 1.75 -0.98
C LEU A 49 9.10 0.77 -0.01
N PRO A 50 10.30 1.10 0.50
CA PRO A 50 11.12 0.21 1.34
C PRO A 50 10.56 0.10 2.78
N LEU A 51 9.38 -0.49 2.90
CA LEU A 51 8.71 -0.74 4.16
C LEU A 51 9.24 -2.01 4.84
N ARG A 52 9.13 -2.04 6.16
CA ARG A 52 9.38 -3.22 6.99
C ARG A 52 8.08 -3.65 7.63
N ILE A 53 7.88 -4.97 7.70
CA ILE A 53 6.78 -5.58 8.44
C ILE A 53 7.41 -6.20 9.70
N VAL A 54 7.04 -5.68 10.87
CA VAL A 54 7.52 -6.20 12.16
C VAL A 54 6.34 -6.83 12.90
N ARG A 55 6.54 -8.01 13.48
CA ARG A 55 5.51 -8.65 14.30
C ARG A 55 5.31 -7.85 15.59
N LEU A 56 4.06 -7.71 16.01
CA LEU A 56 3.70 -7.12 17.31
C LEU A 56 4.22 -7.96 18.48
#